data_AF-A0A563D9Y1-F1
#
_entry.id   AF-A0A563D9Y1-F1
#
_cell.length_a   1.000
_cell.length_b   1.000
_cell.length_c   1.000
_cell.angle_alpha   90.00
_cell.angle_beta   90.00
_cell.angle_gamma   90.00
#
_symmetry.space_group_name_H-M   'P 1'
#
loop_
_entity.id
_entity.type
_entity.pdbx_description
1 polymer ?
#
loop_
_entity_poly.entity_id
_entity_poly.type
_entity_poly.pdbx_seq_one_letter_code
_entity_poly.pdbx_strand_id
1 'polypeptide(L)'
;MPLALEPPHTFQSKFHNIKLVATEFDEPLNGLTLWRFRLYRNNTIFHHEYLDYENKFCGLPSNLENFELESANANYLYIPYGLLLLNTETLELEKYNIETGANNHFLMNTFISNHLVVLHERAIYIVDIEKKELFQKIYPYQQRKFHKIISDQQEIKFLYKDKTTDQTGILRYTIQTKTLNNEQD
;
A
#
# COMPACT_ATOMS: atom_id res chain seq x y z
N MET A 1 -0.38 27.69 18.71
CA MET A 1 -0.89 27.92 17.34
C MET A 1 -1.44 26.59 16.86
N PRO A 2 -2.67 26.52 16.34
CA PRO A 2 -3.13 25.28 15.72
C PRO A 2 -2.20 24.97 14.54
N LEU A 3 -1.71 23.74 14.45
CA LEU A 3 -0.99 23.26 13.27
C LEU A 3 -1.96 23.42 12.09
N ALA A 4 -1.56 24.18 11.08
CA ALA A 4 -2.36 24.27 9.86
C ALA A 4 -2.31 22.88 9.21
N LEU A 5 -3.46 22.18 9.21
CA LEU A 5 -3.60 20.92 8.50
C LEU A 5 -3.22 21.12 7.03
N GLU A 6 -2.44 20.19 6.48
CA GLU A 6 -2.12 20.19 5.06
C GLU A 6 -3.42 20.15 4.23
N PRO A 7 -3.47 20.87 3.09
CA PRO A 7 -4.63 20.83 2.21
C PRO A 7 -4.91 19.39 1.76
N PRO A 8 -6.18 19.02 1.52
CA PRO A 8 -6.52 17.67 1.10
C PRO A 8 -5.78 17.24 -0.18
N HIS A 9 -5.19 16.06 -0.17
CA HIS A 9 -4.62 15.44 -1.37
C HIS A 9 -5.73 14.72 -2.13
N THR A 10 -5.85 14.98 -3.43
CA THR A 10 -6.83 14.31 -4.29
C THR A 10 -6.13 13.46 -5.32
N PHE A 11 -6.39 12.16 -5.28
CA PHE A 11 -6.00 11.19 -6.30
C PHE A 11 -7.19 10.96 -7.22
N GLN A 12 -7.08 11.38 -8.48
CA GLN A 12 -8.12 11.20 -9.48
C GLN A 12 -7.78 10.01 -10.38
N SER A 13 -8.75 9.11 -10.60
CA SER A 13 -8.57 8.03 -11.57
C SER A 13 -8.45 8.58 -12.99
N LYS A 14 -7.56 7.99 -13.81
CA LYS A 14 -7.32 8.43 -15.20
C LYS A 14 -8.51 8.17 -16.12
N PHE A 15 -9.23 7.08 -15.91
CA PHE A 15 -10.24 6.58 -16.85
C PHE A 15 -11.67 6.57 -16.28
N HIS A 16 -11.81 6.76 -14.97
CA HIS A 16 -13.10 6.71 -14.30
C HIS A 16 -13.37 8.00 -13.54
N ASN A 17 -14.65 8.37 -13.39
CA ASN A 17 -15.06 9.46 -12.51
C ASN A 17 -15.04 8.99 -11.04
N ILE A 18 -13.87 8.54 -10.61
CA ILE A 18 -13.57 8.08 -9.26
C ILE A 18 -12.41 8.91 -8.72
N LYS A 19 -12.52 9.35 -7.49
CA LYS A 19 -11.45 10.07 -6.78
C LYS A 19 -11.33 9.60 -5.35
N LEU A 20 -10.09 9.53 -4.87
CA LEU A 20 -9.77 9.27 -3.48
C LEU A 20 -9.21 10.57 -2.89
N VAL A 21 -9.89 11.10 -1.87
CA VAL A 21 -9.47 12.33 -1.18
C VAL A 21 -8.88 11.95 0.16
N ALA A 22 -7.61 12.28 0.36
CA ALA A 22 -6.89 12.11 1.62
C ALA A 22 -6.89 13.43 2.39
N THR A 23 -7.35 13.40 3.63
CA THR A 23 -7.31 14.53 4.56
C THR A 23 -6.46 14.16 5.76
N GLU A 24 -5.51 15.02 6.10
CA GLU A 24 -4.70 14.87 7.31
C GLU A 24 -5.58 14.85 8.56
N PHE A 25 -5.18 14.03 9.52
CA PHE A 25 -5.75 13.97 10.86
C PHE A 25 -4.68 14.38 11.88
N ASP A 26 -4.99 15.39 12.70
CA ASP A 26 -4.10 16.01 13.68
C ASP A 26 -3.87 15.10 14.90
N GLU A 27 -3.21 13.97 14.69
CA GLU A 27 -2.71 13.11 15.76
C GLU A 27 -1.37 12.48 15.33
N PRO A 28 -0.24 12.86 15.97
CA PRO A 28 1.07 12.34 15.60
C PRO A 28 1.21 10.88 16.01
N LEU A 29 1.42 9.99 15.04
CA LEU A 29 1.71 8.57 15.29
C LEU A 29 3.16 8.26 14.91
N ASN A 30 4.08 8.28 15.89
CA ASN A 30 5.47 7.82 15.72
C ASN A 30 6.21 8.41 14.49
N GLY A 31 5.93 9.67 14.15
CA GLY A 31 6.55 10.36 12.99
C GLY A 31 5.85 10.13 11.64
N LEU A 32 4.65 9.54 11.63
CA LEU A 32 3.77 9.47 10.47
C LEU A 32 2.60 10.46 10.58
N THR A 33 2.13 10.90 9.40
CA THR A 33 0.87 11.61 9.25
C THR A 33 -0.26 10.58 9.19
N LEU A 34 -1.29 10.78 10.01
CA LEU A 34 -2.51 9.99 9.92
C LEU A 34 -3.41 10.57 8.83
N TRP A 35 -3.86 9.72 7.93
CA TRP A 35 -4.70 10.10 6.81
C TRP A 35 -6.08 9.44 6.92
N ARG A 36 -7.11 10.24 6.65
CA ARG A 36 -8.46 9.75 6.37
C ARG A 36 -8.69 9.81 4.87
N PHE A 37 -9.10 8.69 4.29
CA PHE A 37 -9.34 8.55 2.87
C PHE A 37 -10.84 8.43 2.60
N ARG A 38 -11.39 9.30 1.77
CA ARG A 38 -12.78 9.24 1.30
C ARG A 38 -12.81 8.93 -0.19
N LEU A 39 -13.50 7.86 -0.56
CA LEU A 39 -13.68 7.47 -1.96
C LEU A 39 -14.98 8.08 -2.49
N TYR A 40 -14.88 8.72 -3.66
CA TYR A 40 -16.03 9.27 -4.36
C TYR A 40 -16.12 8.66 -5.75
N ARG A 41 -17.36 8.42 -6.19
CA ARG A 41 -17.70 8.07 -7.58
C ARG A 41 -18.76 9.05 -8.06
N ASN A 42 -18.57 9.61 -9.25
CA ASN A 42 -19.49 10.63 -9.79
C ASN A 42 -19.77 11.79 -8.81
N ASN A 43 -18.73 12.22 -8.08
CA ASN A 43 -18.81 13.22 -7.01
C ASN A 43 -19.72 12.88 -5.82
N THR A 44 -20.19 11.63 -5.72
CA THR A 44 -20.92 11.11 -4.57
C THR A 44 -20.03 10.18 -3.76
N ILE A 45 -20.19 10.16 -2.43
CA ILE A 45 -19.41 9.25 -1.57
C ILE A 45 -19.79 7.81 -1.92
N PHE A 46 -18.77 6.97 -2.12
CA PHE A 46 -18.96 5.55 -2.34
C PHE A 46 -19.09 4.84 -0.99
N HIS A 47 -20.22 4.18 -0.75
CA HIS A 47 -20.46 3.49 0.52
C HIS A 47 -20.20 1.99 0.39
N HIS A 48 -19.43 1.43 1.32
CA HIS A 48 -19.21 0.00 1.45
C HIS A 48 -18.92 -0.35 2.91
N GLU A 49 -19.28 -1.55 3.37
CA GLU A 49 -19.08 -2.00 4.75
C GLU A 49 -17.60 -1.99 5.22
N TYR A 50 -16.65 -2.00 4.28
CA TYR A 50 -15.21 -1.98 4.59
C TYR A 50 -14.66 -0.56 4.74
N LEU A 51 -15.39 0.44 4.24
CA LEU A 51 -15.00 1.84 4.18
C LEU A 51 -15.67 2.61 5.33
N ASP A 52 -15.00 2.61 6.48
CA ASP A 52 -15.41 3.41 7.63
C ASP A 52 -14.64 4.74 7.61
N TYR A 53 -15.29 5.78 7.08
CA TYR A 53 -14.66 7.10 6.89
C TYR A 53 -14.54 7.92 8.18
N GLU A 54 -15.22 7.52 9.24
CA GLU A 54 -15.29 8.29 10.47
C GLU A 54 -14.34 7.74 11.54
N ASN A 55 -14.19 6.41 11.61
CA ASN A 55 -13.39 5.77 12.65
C ASN A 55 -12.08 5.14 12.15
N LYS A 56 -11.89 4.99 10.83
CA LYS A 56 -10.62 4.49 10.30
C LYS A 56 -9.75 5.62 9.77
N PHE A 57 -8.46 5.44 10.01
CA PHE A 57 -7.37 6.22 9.48
C PHE A 57 -6.20 5.27 9.20
N CYS A 58 -5.25 5.70 8.39
CA CYS A 58 -4.02 4.95 8.15
C CYS A 58 -2.80 5.88 8.20
N GLY A 59 -1.71 5.36 8.77
CA GLY A 59 -0.44 6.08 8.82
C GLY A 59 0.34 5.88 7.52
N LEU A 60 0.47 6.95 6.74
CA LEU A 60 1.26 6.99 5.51
C LEU A 60 2.26 8.16 5.58
N PRO A 61 3.33 8.16 4.76
CA PRO A 61 4.21 9.32 4.61
C PRO A 61 3.44 10.59 4.25
N SER A 62 3.88 11.73 4.77
CA SER A 62 3.17 13.02 4.62
C SER A 62 3.05 13.49 3.16
N ASN A 63 4.04 13.24 2.32
CA ASN A 63 4.01 13.70 0.93
C ASN A 63 3.20 12.79 -0.01
N LEU A 64 2.83 11.58 0.45
CA LEU A 64 2.14 10.54 -0.32
C LEU A 64 2.78 10.22 -1.69
N GLU A 65 4.06 10.55 -1.91
CA GLU A 65 4.73 10.45 -3.21
C GLU A 65 4.82 9.01 -3.72
N ASN A 66 4.98 8.06 -2.78
CA ASN A 66 5.09 6.64 -3.09
C ASN A 66 3.76 5.88 -2.99
N PHE A 67 2.63 6.61 -2.99
CA PHE A 67 1.31 6.02 -3.05
C PHE A 67 0.79 6.04 -4.49
N GLU A 68 0.47 4.85 -5.02
CA GLU A 68 -0.12 4.68 -6.34
C GLU A 68 -1.60 4.30 -6.19
N LEU A 69 -2.52 5.15 -6.64
CA LEU A 69 -3.95 4.90 -6.48
C LEU A 69 -4.41 3.69 -7.31
N GLU A 70 -3.97 3.58 -8.57
CA GLU A 70 -4.61 2.71 -9.54
C GLU A 70 -3.61 1.94 -10.40
N SER A 71 -4.04 0.75 -10.82
CA SER A 71 -3.38 -0.05 -11.86
C SER A 71 -3.20 0.75 -13.16
N ALA A 72 -2.24 0.34 -13.99
CA ALA A 72 -1.89 1.06 -15.22
C ALA A 72 -3.07 1.30 -16.18
N ASN A 73 -4.03 0.37 -16.22
CA ASN A 73 -5.26 0.46 -17.02
C ASN A 73 -6.47 1.02 -16.23
N ALA A 74 -6.27 1.40 -14.96
CA ALA A 74 -7.29 1.80 -13.99
C ALA A 74 -8.44 0.81 -13.78
N ASN A 75 -8.24 -0.48 -14.03
CA ASN A 75 -9.26 -1.50 -13.75
C ASN A 75 -9.40 -1.75 -12.25
N TYR A 76 -8.35 -1.42 -11.49
CA TYR A 76 -8.28 -1.61 -10.05
C TYR A 76 -7.75 -0.37 -9.33
N LEU A 77 -8.36 -0.04 -8.20
CA LEU A 77 -7.89 0.98 -7.25
C LEU A 77 -7.48 0.33 -5.94
N TYR A 78 -6.35 0.77 -5.39
CA TYR A 78 -5.90 0.43 -4.05
C TYR A 78 -6.42 1.47 -3.05
N ILE A 79 -7.03 0.99 -1.96
CA ILE A 79 -7.47 1.85 -0.84
C ILE A 79 -6.71 1.42 0.42
N PRO A 80 -5.95 2.33 1.07
CA PRO A 80 -5.00 1.98 2.13
C PRO A 80 -5.65 1.74 3.51
N TYR A 81 -6.95 1.48 3.58
CA TYR A 81 -7.65 1.08 4.80
C TYR A 81 -7.42 -0.42 5.10
N GLY A 82 -6.14 -0.76 5.31
CA GLY A 82 -5.64 -2.13 5.36
C GLY A 82 -5.09 -2.53 4.00
N LEU A 83 -5.76 -3.47 3.33
CA LEU A 83 -5.43 -3.92 1.98
C LEU A 83 -6.73 -4.16 1.21
N LEU A 84 -7.26 -3.09 0.60
CA LEU A 84 -8.50 -3.12 -0.15
C LEU A 84 -8.25 -2.85 -1.64
N LEU A 85 -8.89 -3.64 -2.49
CA LEU A 85 -8.87 -3.45 -3.94
C LEU A 85 -10.28 -3.30 -4.47
N LEU A 86 -10.54 -2.18 -5.14
CA LEU A 86 -11.80 -1.93 -5.83
C LEU A 86 -11.63 -2.24 -7.32
N ASN A 87 -12.46 -3.12 -7.86
CA ASN A 87 -12.62 -3.25 -9.30
C ASN A 87 -13.49 -2.08 -9.82
N THR A 88 -12.98 -1.27 -10.74
CA THR A 88 -13.63 -0.02 -11.16
C THR A 88 -14.85 -0.21 -12.07
N GLU A 89 -14.93 -1.36 -12.75
CA GLU A 89 -16.05 -1.71 -13.63
C GLU A 89 -17.23 -2.28 -12.83
N THR A 90 -16.96 -3.31 -12.03
CA THR A 90 -17.97 -4.04 -11.25
C THR A 90 -18.30 -3.37 -9.92
N LEU A 91 -17.38 -2.53 -9.41
CA LEU A 91 -17.42 -1.91 -8.08
C LEU A 91 -17.35 -2.90 -6.92
N GLU A 92 -16.95 -4.15 -7.20
CA GLU A 92 -16.64 -5.11 -6.15
C GLU A 92 -15.41 -4.64 -5.38
N LEU A 93 -15.56 -4.57 -4.05
CA LEU A 93 -14.48 -4.19 -3.14
C LEU A 93 -13.99 -5.42 -2.38
N GLU A 94 -12.79 -5.87 -2.71
CA GLU A 94 -12.15 -7.02 -2.08
C GLU A 94 -11.31 -6.56 -0.89
N LYS A 95 -11.41 -7.28 0.24
CA LYS A 95 -10.60 -7.04 1.43
C LYS A 95 -9.68 -8.23 1.70
N TYR A 96 -8.39 -7.95 1.79
CA TYR A 96 -7.39 -8.95 2.14
C TYR A 96 -7.04 -8.85 3.63
N ASN A 97 -7.07 -9.99 4.31
CA ASN A 97 -6.70 -10.08 5.72
C ASN A 97 -5.17 -10.08 5.85
N ILE A 98 -4.62 -8.95 6.30
CA ILE A 98 -3.20 -8.78 6.56
C ILE A 98 -2.91 -8.71 8.05
N GLU A 99 -1.75 -9.22 8.44
CA GLU A 99 -1.25 -9.07 9.81
C GLU A 99 -0.47 -7.75 9.92
N THR A 100 -1.07 -6.73 10.51
CA THR A 100 -0.38 -5.46 10.80
C THR A 100 0.27 -5.52 12.18
N GLY A 101 1.58 -5.79 12.22
CA GLY A 101 2.37 -5.69 13.46
C GLY A 101 2.67 -4.24 13.86
N ALA A 102 2.91 -4.01 15.15
CA ALA A 102 3.38 -2.72 15.65
C ALA A 102 4.72 -2.32 15.00
N ASN A 103 4.93 -1.01 14.77
CA ASN A 103 6.13 -0.44 14.15
C ASN A 103 6.44 -1.06 12.78
N ASN A 104 5.43 -1.12 11.91
CA ASN A 104 5.52 -1.64 10.54
C ASN A 104 4.89 -0.63 9.56
N HIS A 105 5.54 0.51 9.41
CA HIS A 105 4.99 1.64 8.67
C HIS A 105 4.93 1.36 7.17
N PHE A 106 3.88 1.89 6.51
CA PHE A 106 3.77 1.87 5.05
C PHE A 106 4.93 2.66 4.44
N LEU A 107 5.51 2.11 3.37
CA LEU A 107 6.56 2.78 2.60
C LEU A 107 6.07 3.17 1.21
N MET A 108 5.51 2.20 0.48
CA MET A 108 5.06 2.39 -0.89
C MET A 108 4.10 1.30 -1.34
N ASN A 109 3.36 1.57 -2.40
CA ASN A 109 2.69 0.53 -3.18
C ASN A 109 2.93 0.75 -4.67
N THR A 110 2.77 -0.33 -5.44
CA THR A 110 2.80 -0.24 -6.90
C THR A 110 2.02 -1.38 -7.55
N PHE A 111 1.59 -1.16 -8.78
CA PHE A 111 0.98 -2.19 -9.62
C PHE A 111 1.99 -2.72 -10.64
N ILE A 112 2.29 -4.02 -10.56
CA ILE A 112 3.24 -4.70 -11.46
C ILE A 112 2.52 -5.85 -12.13
N SER A 113 2.26 -5.72 -13.43
CA SER A 113 1.42 -6.65 -14.18
C SER A 113 0.06 -6.83 -13.47
N ASN A 114 -0.37 -8.05 -13.19
CA ASN A 114 -1.63 -8.34 -12.47
C ASN A 114 -1.47 -8.39 -10.94
N HIS A 115 -0.47 -7.70 -10.38
CA HIS A 115 -0.22 -7.71 -8.94
C HIS A 115 -0.26 -6.32 -8.35
N LEU A 116 -0.91 -6.18 -7.20
CA LEU A 116 -0.68 -5.08 -6.27
C LEU A 116 0.42 -5.49 -5.30
N VAL A 117 1.47 -4.69 -5.21
CA VAL A 117 2.55 -4.87 -4.23
C VAL A 117 2.49 -3.73 -3.23
N VAL A 118 2.40 -4.06 -1.95
CA VAL A 118 2.45 -3.09 -0.85
C VAL A 118 3.64 -3.42 0.04
N LEU A 119 4.52 -2.44 0.21
CA LEU A 119 5.73 -2.56 0.99
C LEU A 119 5.62 -1.73 2.27
N HIS A 120 5.87 -2.38 3.39
CA HIS A 120 6.05 -1.75 4.68
C HIS A 120 7.50 -1.95 5.16
N GLU A 121 7.91 -1.24 6.20
CA GLU A 121 9.27 -1.35 6.77
C GLU A 121 9.69 -2.78 7.11
N ARG A 122 8.74 -3.67 7.42
CA ARG A 122 9.01 -5.05 7.83
C ARG A 122 8.09 -6.08 7.19
N ALA A 123 7.25 -5.68 6.25
CA ALA A 123 6.33 -6.60 5.60
C ALA A 123 6.26 -6.36 4.10
N ILE A 124 6.09 -7.46 3.38
CA ILE A 124 5.79 -7.51 1.96
C ILE A 124 4.39 -8.10 1.84
N TYR A 125 3.49 -7.40 1.14
CA TYR A 125 2.20 -7.91 0.73
C TYR A 125 2.13 -7.88 -0.80
N ILE A 126 1.78 -9.00 -1.41
CA ILE A 126 1.61 -9.13 -2.86
C ILE A 126 0.26 -9.78 -3.10
N VAL A 127 -0.62 -9.05 -3.76
CA VAL A 127 -1.94 -9.55 -4.17
C VAL A 127 -1.90 -9.91 -5.64
N ASP A 128 -2.18 -11.17 -5.96
CA ASP A 128 -2.52 -11.61 -7.31
C ASP A 128 -3.98 -11.24 -7.57
N ILE A 129 -4.20 -10.20 -8.38
CA ILE A 129 -5.50 -9.56 -8.54
C ILE A 129 -6.48 -10.48 -9.26
N GLU A 130 -6.01 -11.25 -10.24
CA GLU A 130 -6.86 -12.16 -11.02
C GLU A 130 -7.27 -13.38 -10.18
N LYS A 131 -6.34 -13.93 -9.39
CA LYS A 131 -6.62 -15.11 -8.55
C LYS A 131 -7.23 -14.75 -7.20
N LYS A 132 -7.26 -13.46 -6.84
CA LYS A 132 -7.65 -12.96 -5.51
C LYS A 132 -6.84 -13.63 -4.38
N GLU A 133 -5.55 -13.85 -4.63
CA GLU A 133 -4.66 -14.52 -3.67
C GLU A 133 -3.67 -13.54 -3.04
N LEU A 134 -3.49 -13.64 -1.72
CA LEU A 134 -2.50 -12.86 -0.98
C LEU A 134 -1.26 -13.72 -0.68
N PHE A 135 -0.10 -13.25 -1.12
CA PHE A 135 1.19 -13.61 -0.53
C PHE A 135 1.59 -12.54 0.48
N GLN A 136 1.98 -12.98 1.68
CA GLN A 136 2.52 -12.06 2.69
C GLN A 136 3.76 -12.63 3.36
N LYS A 137 4.70 -11.75 3.69
CA LYS A 137 5.88 -12.09 4.49
C LYS A 137 6.19 -10.96 5.45
N ILE A 138 6.27 -11.29 6.74
CA ILE A 138 6.55 -10.34 7.82
C ILE A 138 7.84 -10.72 8.53
N TYR A 139 8.66 -9.72 8.82
CA TYR A 139 9.96 -9.88 9.47
C TYR A 139 9.95 -9.32 10.91
N PRO A 140 10.64 -9.98 11.85
CA PRO A 140 10.89 -9.44 13.18
C PRO A 140 11.56 -8.07 13.14
N TYR A 141 11.27 -7.23 14.13
CA TYR A 141 11.74 -5.84 14.20
C TYR A 141 13.27 -5.72 14.14
N GLN A 142 13.97 -6.71 14.71
CA GLN A 142 15.44 -6.73 14.83
C GLN A 142 16.13 -7.26 13.58
N GLN A 143 15.41 -7.80 12.59
CA GLN A 143 16.05 -8.45 11.44
C GLN A 143 16.28 -7.49 10.28
N ARG A 144 15.21 -6.91 9.73
CA ARG A 144 15.28 -6.19 8.45
C ARG A 144 14.46 -4.91 8.48
N LYS A 145 14.93 -3.91 7.74
CA LYS A 145 14.19 -2.71 7.39
C LYS A 145 14.16 -2.57 5.87
N PHE A 146 12.97 -2.59 5.27
CA PHE A 146 12.80 -2.35 3.84
C PHE A 146 12.91 -0.87 3.49
N HIS A 147 13.27 -0.60 2.23
CA HIS A 147 13.43 0.76 1.73
C HIS A 147 12.74 0.97 0.37
N LYS A 148 12.82 -0.01 -0.53
CA LYS A 148 12.42 0.21 -1.93
C LYS A 148 12.02 -1.08 -2.64
N ILE A 149 11.10 -0.96 -3.59
CA ILE A 149 10.78 -1.97 -4.60
C ILE A 149 11.56 -1.66 -5.88
N ILE A 150 12.17 -2.69 -6.47
CA ILE A 150 12.75 -2.65 -7.83
C ILE A 150 12.10 -3.80 -8.58
N SER A 151 11.52 -3.55 -9.75
CA SER A 151 10.81 -4.59 -10.49
C SER A 151 11.19 -4.62 -11.96
N ASP A 152 11.10 -5.81 -12.52
CA ASP A 152 11.06 -6.07 -13.95
C ASP A 152 9.81 -6.92 -14.27
N GLN A 153 9.67 -7.39 -15.51
CA GLN A 153 8.47 -8.12 -15.95
C GLN A 153 8.29 -9.49 -15.26
N GLN A 154 9.35 -10.07 -14.68
CA GLN A 154 9.34 -11.45 -14.16
C GLN A 154 9.56 -11.52 -12.65
N GLU A 155 10.29 -10.55 -12.09
CA GLU A 155 10.67 -10.52 -10.69
C GLU A 155 10.35 -9.18 -10.02
N ILE A 156 9.97 -9.29 -8.74
CA ILE A 156 9.85 -8.15 -7.84
C ILE A 156 10.95 -8.26 -6.79
N LYS A 157 11.81 -7.26 -6.75
CA LYS A 157 12.97 -7.19 -5.84
C LYS A 157 12.71 -6.19 -4.72
N PHE A 158 13.06 -6.57 -3.50
CA PHE A 158 12.87 -5.75 -2.31
C PHE A 158 14.23 -5.47 -1.68
N LEU A 159 14.61 -4.19 -1.69
CA LEU A 159 15.85 -3.73 -1.06
C LEU A 159 15.61 -3.55 0.45
N TYR A 160 16.46 -4.17 1.26
CA TYR A 160 16.40 -4.06 2.72
C TYR A 160 17.78 -3.82 3.32
N LYS A 161 17.80 -3.22 4.50
CA LYS A 161 18.98 -3.17 5.38
C LYS A 161 18.80 -4.19 6.49
N ASP A 162 19.79 -5.05 6.66
CA ASP A 162 19.88 -5.97 7.79
C ASP A 162 20.30 -5.16 9.02
N LYS A 163 19.52 -5.24 10.10
CA LYS A 163 19.79 -4.43 11.30
C LYS A 163 20.90 -4.99 12.19
N THR A 164 21.30 -6.24 11.97
CA THR A 164 22.37 -6.88 12.75
C THR A 164 23.73 -6.62 12.13
N THR A 165 23.82 -6.71 10.81
CA THR A 165 25.07 -6.55 10.06
C THR A 165 25.26 -5.15 9.47
N ASP A 166 24.21 -4.33 9.47
CA ASP A 166 24.12 -3.03 8.80
C ASP A 166 24.30 -3.10 7.26
N GLN A 167 24.34 -4.32 6.70
CA GLN A 167 24.50 -4.55 5.27
C GLN A 167 23.16 -4.39 4.52
N THR A 168 23.25 -4.03 3.25
CA THR A 168 22.10 -4.00 2.35
C THR A 168 21.98 -5.34 1.64
N GLY A 169 20.76 -5.86 1.51
CA GLY A 169 20.47 -7.09 0.79
C GLY A 169 19.23 -6.97 -0.08
N ILE A 170 19.03 -7.97 -0.94
CA ILE A 170 17.91 -8.03 -1.89
C ILE A 170 17.13 -9.33 -1.68
N LEU A 171 15.82 -9.19 -1.53
CA LEU A 171 14.87 -10.30 -1.64
C LEU A 171 14.25 -10.30 -3.03
N ARG A 172 14.12 -11.48 -3.64
CA ARG A 172 13.50 -11.66 -4.96
C ARG A 172 12.24 -12.48 -4.85
N TYR A 173 11.13 -11.91 -5.30
CA TYR A 173 9.88 -12.62 -5.50
C TYR A 173 9.71 -12.95 -6.98
N THR A 174 9.65 -14.23 -7.29
CA THR A 174 9.39 -14.72 -8.65
C THR A 174 7.88 -14.87 -8.83
N ILE A 175 7.31 -14.12 -9.77
CA ILE A 175 5.85 -14.03 -9.96
C ILE A 175 5.24 -15.40 -10.31
N GLN A 176 5.90 -16.16 -11.19
CA GLN A 176 5.39 -17.44 -11.70
C GLN A 176 5.32 -18.52 -10.61
N THR A 177 6.37 -18.64 -9.80
CA THR A 177 6.49 -19.67 -8.77
C THR A 177 5.94 -19.22 -7.41
N LYS A 178 5.65 -17.93 -7.26
CA LYS A 178 5.23 -17.30 -5.99
C LYS A 178 6.23 -17.53 -4.84
N THR A 179 7.51 -17.62 -5.18
CA THR A 179 8.59 -17.89 -4.22
C THR A 179 9.41 -16.65 -3.91
N LEU A 180 9.76 -16.48 -2.64
CA LEU A 180 10.60 -15.39 -2.16
C LEU A 180 11.97 -15.92 -1.70
N ASN A 181 13.04 -15.53 -2.39
CA ASN A 181 14.41 -15.98 -2.16
C ASN A 181 15.33 -14.81 -1.76
N ASN A 182 16.35 -15.07 -0.93
CA ASN A 182 17.43 -14.11 -0.66
C ASN A 182 18.52 -14.26 -1.72
N GLU A 183 19.03 -13.14 -2.25
CA GLU A 183 20.41 -13.10 -2.73
C GLU A 183 21.31 -12.79 -1.54
N GLN A 184 22.18 -13.72 -1.20
CA GLN A 184 23.40 -13.41 -0.46
C GLN A 184 24.48 -13.22 -1.52
N ASP A 185 24.92 -11.99 -1.72
CA ASP A 185 26.21 -11.70 -2.36
C ASP A 185 27.34 -12.07 -1.39
#